data_AF-H2ISQ1-F1
#
_entry.id   AF-H2ISQ1-F1
#
_cell.length_a   1.000
_cell.length_b   1.000
_cell.length_c   1.000
_cell.angle_alpha   90.00
_cell.angle_beta   90.00
_cell.angle_gamma   90.00
#
_symmetry.space_group_name_H-M   'P 1'
#
loop_
_entity.id
_entity.type
_entity.pdbx_description
1 polymer ?
#
loop_
_entity_poly.entity_id
_entity_poly.type
_entity_poly.pdbx_seq_one_letter_code
_entity_poly.pdbx_strand_id
1 'polypeptide(L)' 'MMRCPLCSSVSHIRTSRYITEQTKESYYQCTRLECSCAFKTNESVSKIVKRENLKRKI' A
#
# COMPACT_ATOMS: atom_id res chain seq x y z
N MET A 1 -1.97 -1.71 -6.56
CA MET A 1 -2.98 -0.67 -6.22
C MET A 1 -4.24 -1.37 -5.74
N MET A 2 -4.80 -0.98 -4.60
CA MET A 2 -6.06 -1.58 -4.12
C MET A 2 -7.26 -1.06 -4.91
N ARG A 3 -8.22 -1.95 -5.16
CA ARG A 3 -9.54 -1.58 -5.70
C ARG A 3 -10.41 -1.01 -4.57
N CYS A 4 -11.37 -0.14 -4.89
CA CYS A 4 -12.30 0.38 -3.88
C CYS A 4 -13.07 -0.80 -3.25
N PRO A 5 -13.09 -0.92 -1.92
CA PRO A 5 -13.74 -2.04 -1.24
C PRO A 5 -15.26 -2.06 -1.40
N LEU A 6 -15.86 -0.93 -1.82
CA LEU A 6 -17.31 -0.81 -1.98
C LEU A 6 -17.80 -1.16 -3.39
N CYS A 7 -17.04 -0.84 -4.43
CA CYS A 7 -17.50 -0.97 -5.83
C CYS A 7 -16.52 -1.68 -6.76
N SER A 8 -15.38 -2.17 -6.22
CA SER A 8 -14.33 -2.88 -6.97
C SER A 8 -13.69 -2.10 -8.14
N SER A 9 -13.97 -0.80 -8.27
CA SER A 9 -13.33 0.06 -9.26
C SER A 9 -11.90 0.39 -8.87
N VAL A 10 -11.14 0.90 -9.83
CA VAL A 10 -9.78 1.38 -9.60
C VAL A 10 -9.78 2.49 -8.56
N SER A 11 -8.73 2.51 -7.73
CA SER A 11 -8.48 3.59 -6.77
C SER A 11 -7.05 4.08 -6.89
N HIS A 12 -6.86 5.40 -6.81
CA HIS A 12 -5.56 6.04 -6.89
C HIS A 12 -5.05 6.39 -5.50
N ILE A 13 -3.76 6.13 -5.25
CA ILE A 13 -3.07 6.57 -4.03
C ILE A 13 -2.96 8.09 -4.08
N ARG A 14 -3.38 8.76 -3.01
CA ARG A 14 -3.23 10.21 -2.84
C ARG A 14 -2.00 10.55 -2.03
N THR A 15 -1.81 9.86 -0.92
CA THR A 15 -0.65 10.00 -0.04
C THR A 15 -0.31 8.66 0.58
N SER A 16 0.92 8.53 1.06
CA SER A 16 1.34 7.36 1.84
C SER A 16 2.39 7.75 2.86
N ARG A 17 2.40 7.06 4.00
CA ARG A 17 3.44 7.19 5.02
C ARG A 17 3.80 5.83 5.60
N TYR A 18 5.05 5.66 5.99
CA TYR A 18 5.43 4.53 6.84
C TYR A 18 5.01 4.85 8.27
N ILE A 19 4.25 3.93 8.88
CA ILE A 19 3.83 4.04 10.28
C ILE A 19 4.71 3.18 11.19
N THR A 20 5.39 2.19 10.61
CA THR A 20 6.50 1.44 11.21
C THR A 20 7.53 1.16 10.10
N GLU A 21 8.70 0.59 10.45
CA GLU A 21 9.72 0.20 9.47
C GLU A 21 9.20 -0.82 8.42
N GLN A 22 8.18 -1.58 8.76
CA GLN A 22 7.66 -2.67 7.92
C GLN A 22 6.23 -2.45 7.43
N THR A 23 5.55 -1.40 7.89
CA THR A 23 4.14 -1.13 7.56
C THR A 23 3.97 0.24 6.92
N LYS A 24 3.41 0.24 5.72
CA LYS A 24 3.05 1.43 4.95
C LYS A 24 1.55 1.66 5.02
N GLU A 25 1.13 2.83 5.51
CA GLU A 25 -0.24 3.31 5.39
C GLU A 25 -0.37 4.11 4.07
N SER A 26 -1.39 3.83 3.27
CA SER A 26 -1.67 4.54 2.02
C SER A 26 -3.13 4.94 1.94
N TYR A 27 -3.40 6.19 1.57
CA TYR A 27 -4.75 6.73 1.36
C TYR A 27 -5.11 6.65 -0.11
N TYR A 28 -6.31 6.14 -0.40
CA TYR A 28 -6.83 5.89 -1.73
C TYR A 28 -8.12 6.66 -1.98
N GLN A 29 -8.30 7.11 -3.21
CA GLN A 29 -9.55 7.69 -3.73
C GLN A 29 -10.06 6.82 -4.88
N CYS A 30 -11.31 6.38 -4.83
CA CYS A 30 -11.96 5.71 -5.95
C CYS A 30 -12.10 6.67 -7.15
N THR A 31 -11.82 6.15 -8.34
CA THR A 31 -11.94 6.93 -9.59
C THR A 31 -13.37 6.99 -10.12
N ARG A 32 -14.25 6.07 -9.68
CA ARG A 32 -15.67 6.07 -10.04
C ARG A 32 -16.37 7.20 -9.28
N LEU A 33 -16.84 8.22 -10.00
CA LEU A 33 -17.45 9.43 -9.44
C LEU A 33 -18.69 9.14 -8.59
N GLU A 34 -19.51 8.16 -8.99
CA GLU A 34 -20.70 7.78 -8.24
C GLU A 34 -20.36 7.14 -6.89
N CYS A 35 -19.17 6.53 -6.78
CA CYS A 35 -18.72 5.92 -5.54
C CYS A 35 -17.92 6.92 -4.70
N SER A 36 -16.94 7.59 -5.30
CA SER A 36 -16.04 8.57 -4.67
C SER A 36 -15.48 8.18 -3.31
N CYS A 37 -15.41 6.86 -3.01
CA CYS A 37 -14.98 6.35 -1.72
C CYS A 37 -13.52 6.77 -1.46
N ALA A 38 -13.27 7.36 -0.29
CA ALA A 38 -11.93 7.57 0.25
C ALA A 38 -11.68 6.53 1.33
N PHE A 39 -10.55 5.83 1.27
CA PHE A 39 -10.21 4.79 2.25
C PHE A 39 -8.70 4.69 2.43
N LYS A 40 -8.26 4.03 3.51
CA LYS A 40 -6.86 3.79 3.80
C LYS A 40 -6.56 2.30 3.90
N THR A 41 -5.34 1.91 3.56
CA THR A 41 -4.85 0.52 3.72
C THR A 41 -3.53 0.52 4.47
N ASN A 42 -3.29 -0.54 5.23
CA ASN A 42 -2.01 -0.79 5.89
C ASN A 42 -1.38 -2.03 5.22
N GLU A 43 -0.30 -1.82 4.47
CA GLU A 43 0.46 -2.89 3.82
C GLU A 43 1.70 -3.20 4.65
N SER A 44 1.83 -4.44 5.11
CA SER A 44 2.95 -4.89 5.95
C SER A 44 3.75 -5.99 5.27
N VAL A 45 5.08 -5.95 5.41
CA VAL A 45 5.96 -7.05 4.98
C VAL A 45 5.79 -8.23 5.95
N SER A 46 5.22 -9.34 5.47
CA SER A 46 5.03 -10.55 6.28
C SER A 46 6.29 -11.42 6.36
N LYS A 47 6.99 -11.60 5.24
CA LYS A 47 8.21 -12.42 5.16
C LYS A 47 9.07 -12.00 3.97
N ILE A 48 10.38 -11.92 4.19
CA ILE A 48 11.37 -11.81 3.12
C ILE A 48 11.69 -13.22 2.62
N VAL A 49 11.32 -13.54 1.37
CA VAL A 49 11.50 -14.89 0.80
C VAL A 49 12.95 -15.15 0.38
N LYS A 50 13.70 -14.11 -0.02
CA LYS A 50 15.12 -14.19 -0.36
C LYS A 50 15.82 -12.87 -0.02
N ARG A 51 17.00 -12.96 0.57
CA ARG A 51 17.93 -11.83 0.76
C ARG A 51 19.31 -12.29 0.31
N GLU A 52 19.90 -11.62 -0.67
CA GLU A 52 21.31 -11.86 -1.01
C GLU A 52 22.17 -11.47 0.20
N ASN A 53 23.13 -12.31 0.55
CA ASN A 53 24.10 -11.99 1.59
C ASN A 53 24.97 -10.84 1.09
N LEU A 54 24.70 -9.62 1.55
CA LEU A 54 25.59 -8.49 1.34
C LEU A 54 26.90 -8.83 2.09
N LYS A 55 27.87 -9.42 1.39
CA LYS A 55 29.21 -9.63 1.93
C LYS A 55 29.74 -8.25 2.30
N ARG A 56 29.76 -7.94 3.60
CA ARG A 56 30.45 -6.76 4.12
C ARG A 56 31.90 -6.87 3.61
N LYS A 57 32.31 -5.95 2.73
CA LYS A 57 33.72 -5.75 2.43
C LYS A 57 34.37 -5.34 3.77
N ILE A 58 35.19 -6.23 4.31
CA ILE A 58 36.18 -5.91 5.34
C ILE A 58 37.36 -5.25 4.62
#